data_AF-A0A6C0JZP2-F1
#
_entry.id   AF-A0A6C0JZP2-F1
#
_cell.length_a   1.000
_cell.length_b   1.000
_cell.length_c   1.000
_cell.angle_alpha   90.00
_cell.angle_beta   90.00
_cell.angle_gamma   90.00
#
_symmetry.space_group_name_H-M   'P 1'
#
loop_
_entity.id
_entity.type
_entity.pdbx_description
1 polymer ?
#
loop_
_entity_poly.entity_id
_entity_poly.type
_entity_poly.pdbx_seq_one_letter_code
_entity_poly.pdbx_strand_id
1 'polypeptide(L)'
;MYDNCQNGSNNIHMNYPPIMADGRNFTAWQPGSKLSADIRKQSNLHTNWQYRQYMQHNADKIIAYNQLASCDKCGACPIKYGVQPKQTTQSPIVFSSIDVTQTLGYPNSDLKSQYLSKYQLQRRLYTPVLTQEQLLRGGYNNYN
;
A
#
# COMPACT_ATOMS: atom_id res chain seq x y z
N MET A 1 -4.49 27.10 -5.90
CA MET A 1 -3.19 27.42 -5.26
C MET A 1 -2.58 26.10 -4.83
N TYR A 2 -1.43 25.74 -5.38
CA TYR A 2 -0.71 24.53 -5.02
C TYR A 2 0.31 24.91 -3.94
N ASP A 3 0.14 24.35 -2.74
CA ASP A 3 1.12 24.50 -1.67
C ASP A 3 2.38 23.70 -2.03
N ASN A 4 3.41 24.44 -2.41
CA ASN A 4 4.78 23.96 -2.44
C ASN A 4 5.31 23.92 -1.00
N CYS A 5 5.20 22.77 -0.32
CA CYS A 5 5.85 22.58 0.97
C CYS A 5 6.99 21.55 0.87
N GLN A 6 8.19 22.10 0.77
CA GLN A 6 9.48 21.49 1.12
C GLN A 6 9.54 21.22 2.64
N ASN A 7 8.67 20.37 3.16
CA ASN A 7 8.79 19.84 4.52
C ASN A 7 9.18 18.36 4.41
N GLY A 8 10.18 17.95 5.20
CA GLY A 8 10.83 16.63 5.15
C GLY A 8 9.95 15.43 5.53
N SER A 9 8.63 15.52 5.34
CA SER A 9 7.69 14.42 5.41
C SER A 9 7.09 14.19 4.03
N ASN A 10 7.31 13.00 3.48
CA ASN A 10 6.73 12.55 2.21
C ASN A 10 5.22 12.28 2.37
N ASN A 11 4.43 13.30 2.71
CA ASN A 11 3.01 13.19 2.98
C ASN A 11 2.19 14.16 2.13
N ILE A 12 1.63 13.64 1.04
CA ILE A 12 0.72 14.37 0.16
C ILE A 12 -0.73 14.39 0.68
N HIS A 13 -1.03 13.69 1.77
CA HIS A 13 -2.38 13.55 2.32
C HIS A 13 -2.44 14.08 3.76
N MET A 14 -2.88 15.33 3.94
CA MET A 14 -2.92 16.00 5.26
C MET A 14 -3.74 15.26 6.34
N ASN A 15 -4.78 14.53 5.95
CA ASN A 15 -5.63 13.76 6.88
C ASN A 15 -5.10 12.35 7.14
N TYR A 16 -3.95 12.00 6.57
CA TYR A 16 -3.39 10.66 6.67
C TYR A 16 -1.98 10.72 7.25
N PRO A 17 -1.57 9.66 7.96
CA PRO A 17 -0.22 9.52 8.46
C PRO A 17 0.85 9.66 7.35
N PRO A 18 2.01 10.31 7.60
CA PRO A 18 3.09 10.47 6.61
C PRO A 18 3.60 9.16 6.01
N ILE A 19 3.80 9.09 4.69
CA ILE A 19 4.25 7.86 4.01
C ILE A 19 5.78 7.70 4.19
N MET A 20 6.20 7.17 5.35
CA MET A 20 7.59 6.91 5.69
C MET A 20 7.83 5.39 5.78
N ALA A 21 8.82 4.87 5.04
CA ALA A 21 9.14 3.43 4.99
C ALA A 21 9.58 2.83 6.33
N ASP A 22 10.09 3.67 7.22
CA ASP A 22 10.72 3.30 8.48
C ASP A 22 9.69 3.06 9.62
N GLY A 23 8.39 3.32 9.41
CA GLY A 23 7.31 2.87 10.31
C GLY A 23 7.31 3.43 11.75
N ARG A 24 8.38 4.14 12.18
CA ARG A 24 8.56 4.72 13.52
C ARG A 24 7.55 5.82 13.86
N ASN A 25 6.92 6.43 12.85
CA ASN A 25 5.89 7.46 13.05
C ASN A 25 4.50 6.86 13.37
N PHE A 26 4.28 5.54 13.19
CA PHE A 26 2.95 4.89 13.33
C PHE A 26 2.89 3.75 14.33
N THR A 27 4.02 3.41 14.95
CA THR A 27 4.11 2.20 15.77
C THR A 27 4.28 2.59 17.23
N ALA A 28 3.17 2.58 17.98
CA ALA A 28 3.18 2.58 19.45
C ALA A 28 3.54 1.17 19.97
N TRP A 29 4.57 0.55 19.40
CA TRP A 29 4.96 -0.81 19.75
C TRP A 29 5.43 -0.84 21.21
N GLN A 30 4.85 -1.73 22.00
CA GLN A 30 5.28 -2.00 23.37
C GLN A 30 5.75 -3.46 23.45
N PRO A 31 6.81 -3.76 24.21
CA PRO A 31 7.27 -5.12 24.38
C PRO A 31 6.24 -5.94 25.17
N GLY A 32 6.10 -7.23 24.82
CA GLY A 32 5.13 -8.13 25.46
C GLY A 32 5.34 -8.32 26.97
N SER A 33 6.58 -8.17 27.46
CA SER A 33 6.90 -8.19 28.89
C SER A 33 6.25 -7.04 29.66
N LYS A 34 6.27 -5.84 29.08
CA LYS A 34 5.62 -4.65 29.65
C LYS A 34 4.11 -4.79 29.64
N LEU A 35 3.54 -5.24 28.52
CA LEU A 35 2.10 -5.51 28.42
C LEU A 35 1.64 -6.52 29.48
N SER A 36 2.40 -7.61 29.67
CA SER A 36 2.09 -8.63 30.68
C SER A 36 2.18 -8.07 32.10
N ALA A 37 3.18 -7.21 32.38
CA ALA A 37 3.32 -6.55 33.67
C ALA A 37 2.16 -5.56 33.93
N ASP A 38 1.73 -4.83 32.90
CA ASP A 38 0.64 -3.86 33.00
C ASP A 38 -0.70 -4.57 33.23
N ILE A 39 -0.99 -5.68 32.52
CA ILE A 39 -2.19 -6.50 32.76
C ILE A 39 -2.22 -7.00 34.21
N ARG A 40 -1.08 -7.51 34.70
CA ARG A 40 -0.97 -7.99 36.08
C ARG A 40 -1.21 -6.90 37.11
N LYS A 41 -0.66 -5.70 36.89
CA LYS A 41 -0.87 -4.54 37.77
C LYS A 41 -2.32 -4.05 37.75
N GLN A 42 -2.91 -3.90 36.56
CA GLN A 42 -4.27 -3.38 36.39
C GLN A 42 -5.33 -4.35 36.93
N SER A 43 -5.12 -5.65 36.76
CA SER A 43 -6.05 -6.70 37.21
C SER A 43 -5.71 -7.25 38.60
N ASN A 44 -4.75 -6.63 39.31
CA ASN A 44 -4.26 -7.02 40.63
C ASN A 44 -3.92 -8.53 40.75
N LEU A 45 -3.18 -9.06 39.76
CA LEU A 45 -2.81 -10.48 39.66
C LEU A 45 -1.41 -10.71 40.23
N HIS A 46 -1.34 -11.43 41.35
CA HIS A 46 -0.08 -11.65 42.06
C HIS A 46 0.65 -12.91 41.61
N THR A 47 -0.07 -13.94 41.16
CA THR A 47 0.51 -15.24 40.79
C THR A 47 0.44 -15.54 39.29
N ASN A 48 1.35 -16.38 38.81
CA ASN A 48 1.37 -16.82 37.41
C ASN A 48 0.12 -17.65 37.05
N TRP A 49 -0.43 -18.40 38.01
CA TRP A 49 -1.65 -19.17 37.80
C TRP A 49 -2.86 -18.26 37.56
N GLN A 50 -3.04 -17.23 38.40
CA GLN A 50 -4.08 -16.22 38.21
C GLN A 50 -3.96 -15.52 36.86
N TYR A 51 -2.73 -15.22 36.41
CA TYR A 51 -2.50 -14.65 35.09
C TYR A 51 -2.93 -15.59 33.96
N ARG A 52 -2.57 -16.88 34.02
CA ARG A 52 -3.00 -17.87 33.01
C ARG A 52 -4.52 -18.02 32.99
N GLN A 53 -5.15 -18.10 34.16
CA GLN A 53 -6.60 -18.19 34.28
C GLN A 53 -7.30 -16.94 33.70
N TYR A 54 -6.78 -15.74 34.02
CA TYR A 54 -7.30 -14.49 33.45
C TYR A 54 -7.23 -14.49 31.92
N MET A 55 -6.09 -14.90 31.35
CA MET A 55 -5.90 -14.95 29.90
C MET A 55 -6.83 -15.96 29.24
N GLN A 56 -7.09 -17.11 29.88
CA GLN A 56 -8.04 -18.11 29.36
C GLN A 56 -9.48 -17.60 29.38
N HIS A 57 -9.94 -17.02 30.49
CA HIS A 57 -11.31 -16.52 30.59
C HIS A 57 -11.59 -15.28 29.73
N ASN A 58 -10.55 -14.49 29.41
CA ASN A 58 -10.70 -13.26 28.63
C ASN A 58 -10.12 -13.36 27.21
N ALA A 59 -9.70 -14.56 26.77
CA ALA A 59 -9.03 -14.77 25.50
C ALA A 59 -9.80 -14.16 24.32
N ASP A 60 -11.08 -14.50 24.19
CA ASP A 60 -11.92 -14.04 23.08
C ASP A 60 -12.06 -12.51 23.04
N LYS A 61 -12.21 -11.88 24.22
CA LYS A 61 -12.30 -10.42 24.33
C LYS A 61 -11.00 -9.74 23.94
N ILE A 62 -9.86 -10.28 24.38
CA ILE A 62 -8.53 -9.77 24.05
C ILE A 62 -8.29 -9.89 22.55
N ILE A 63 -8.63 -11.03 21.95
CA ILE A 63 -8.49 -11.27 20.51
C ILE A 63 -9.34 -10.27 19.74
N ALA A 64 -10.63 -10.12 20.08
CA ALA A 64 -11.54 -9.20 19.43
C ALA A 64 -11.05 -7.73 19.54
N TYR A 65 -10.60 -7.32 20.73
CA TYR A 65 -10.03 -6.00 20.94
C TYR A 65 -8.78 -5.77 20.09
N ASN A 66 -7.86 -6.74 20.05
CA ASN A 66 -6.64 -6.63 19.25
C ASN A 66 -6.94 -6.57 17.75
N GLN A 67 -7.93 -7.32 17.28
CA GLN A 67 -8.39 -7.27 15.89
C GLN A 67 -8.96 -5.89 15.55
N LEU A 68 -9.83 -5.34 16.40
CA LEU A 68 -10.40 -3.99 16.23
C LEU A 68 -9.34 -2.90 16.27
N ALA A 69 -8.43 -2.95 17.25
CA ALA A 69 -7.34 -1.99 17.39
C ALA A 69 -6.39 -2.02 16.19
N SER A 70 -6.10 -3.20 15.64
CA SER A 70 -5.27 -3.35 14.43
C SER A 70 -5.98 -2.80 13.19
N CYS A 71 -7.29 -3.02 13.10
CA CYS A 71 -8.13 -2.55 12.01
C CYS A 71 -8.18 -1.01 11.94
N ASP A 72 -8.24 -0.31 13.08
CA ASP A 72 -8.14 1.16 13.15
C ASP A 72 -6.82 1.72 12.63
N LYS A 73 -5.72 0.96 12.75
CA LYS A 73 -4.38 1.40 12.31
C LYS A 73 -4.15 1.20 10.81
N CYS A 74 -5.04 0.49 10.11
CA CYS A 74 -4.95 0.22 8.67
C CYS A 74 -5.86 1.13 7.83
N GLY A 75 -6.54 2.11 8.44
CA GLY A 75 -7.43 3.05 7.76
C GLY A 75 -8.90 2.63 7.80
N ALA A 76 -9.40 1.97 6.75
CA ALA A 76 -10.82 1.64 6.63
C ALA A 76 -11.16 0.34 7.38
N CYS A 77 -11.72 0.46 8.59
CA CYS A 77 -12.14 -0.70 9.37
C CYS A 77 -13.61 -1.09 9.08
N PRO A 78 -13.87 -2.24 8.43
CA PRO A 78 -15.22 -2.72 8.09
C PRO A 78 -16.21 -2.70 9.25
N ILE A 79 -15.72 -3.06 10.44
CA ILE A 79 -16.54 -3.24 11.64
C ILE A 79 -17.01 -1.90 12.21
N LYS A 80 -16.24 -0.83 12.02
CA LYS A 80 -16.60 0.52 12.52
C LYS A 80 -17.44 1.33 11.56
N TYR A 81 -17.22 1.17 10.25
CA TYR A 81 -17.89 1.96 9.23
C TYR A 81 -19.16 1.31 8.69
N GLY A 82 -19.50 0.09 9.13
CA GLY A 82 -20.66 -0.64 8.65
C GLY A 82 -20.50 -0.99 7.18
N VAL A 83 -20.04 -2.20 6.88
CA VAL A 83 -20.08 -2.70 5.49
C VAL A 83 -21.53 -3.04 5.17
N GLN A 84 -22.29 -2.03 4.77
CA GLN A 84 -23.36 -2.28 3.83
C GLN A 84 -22.67 -2.75 2.55
N PRO A 85 -22.96 -3.96 2.04
CA PRO A 85 -22.44 -4.37 0.75
C PRO A 85 -23.01 -3.38 -0.25
N LYS A 86 -22.20 -2.39 -0.64
CA LYS A 86 -22.53 -1.50 -1.74
C LYS A 86 -22.58 -2.43 -2.94
N GLN A 87 -23.79 -2.78 -3.37
CA GLN A 87 -24.02 -3.51 -4.61
C GLN A 87 -23.56 -2.58 -5.73
N THR A 88 -22.26 -2.59 -6.01
CA THR A 88 -21.72 -1.87 -7.16
C THR A 88 -22.08 -2.71 -8.37
N THR A 89 -23.13 -2.30 -9.07
CA THR A 89 -23.52 -2.79 -10.41
C THR A 89 -22.47 -2.45 -11.49
N GLN A 90 -21.25 -2.09 -11.10
CA GLN A 90 -20.20 -1.63 -11.98
C GLN A 90 -19.26 -2.80 -12.27
N SER A 91 -19.55 -3.54 -13.33
CA SER A 91 -18.58 -4.47 -13.92
C SER A 91 -17.34 -3.69 -14.37
N PRO A 92 -16.12 -4.24 -14.21
CA PRO A 92 -14.90 -3.58 -14.65
C PRO A 92 -14.98 -3.25 -16.15
N ILE A 93 -14.67 -2.01 -16.54
CA ILE A 93 -14.60 -1.63 -17.94
C ILE A 93 -13.37 -2.29 -18.56
N VAL A 94 -13.59 -3.12 -19.58
CA VAL A 94 -12.52 -3.70 -20.38
C VAL A 94 -12.11 -2.67 -21.43
N PHE A 95 -10.90 -2.12 -21.31
CA PHE A 95 -10.37 -1.20 -22.31
C PHE A 95 -9.99 -1.97 -23.57
N SER A 96 -10.53 -1.56 -24.72
CA SER A 96 -10.21 -2.14 -26.03
C SER A 96 -9.02 -1.47 -26.73
N SER A 97 -8.64 -0.26 -26.29
CA SER A 97 -7.54 0.54 -26.85
C SER A 97 -6.81 1.33 -25.75
N ILE A 98 -5.65 1.91 -26.08
CA ILE A 98 -4.87 2.79 -25.18
C ILE A 98 -5.49 4.19 -25.10
N ASP A 99 -6.71 4.39 -25.59
CA ASP A 99 -7.33 5.70 -25.62
C ASP A 99 -7.51 6.22 -24.20
N VAL A 100 -6.73 7.25 -23.90
CA VAL A 100 -6.73 8.00 -22.64
C VAL A 100 -7.89 9.00 -22.65
N THR A 101 -9.04 8.63 -23.22
CA THR A 101 -10.24 9.41 -23.01
C THR A 101 -10.64 9.14 -21.56
N GLN A 102 -10.22 10.03 -20.67
CA GLN A 102 -10.63 10.03 -19.27
C GLN A 102 -12.15 10.08 -19.25
N THR A 103 -12.79 8.92 -19.17
CA THR A 103 -14.19 8.85 -18.78
C THR A 103 -14.26 9.46 -17.38
N LEU A 104 -15.04 10.53 -17.24
CA LEU A 104 -15.28 11.21 -15.96
C LEU A 104 -15.50 10.17 -14.85
N GLY A 105 -14.62 10.15 -13.85
CA GLY A 105 -14.69 9.22 -12.72
C GLY A 105 -13.64 8.11 -12.66
N TYR A 106 -12.75 7.98 -13.65
CA TYR A 106 -11.63 7.01 -13.57
C TYR A 106 -10.29 7.72 -13.33
N PRO A 107 -9.83 7.84 -12.08
CA PRO A 107 -8.51 8.42 -11.79
C PRO A 107 -7.39 7.53 -12.35
N ASN A 108 -6.35 8.16 -12.89
CA ASN A 108 -5.12 7.46 -13.25
C ASN A 108 -4.36 7.11 -11.97
N SER A 109 -4.09 5.82 -11.73
CA SER A 109 -3.18 5.40 -10.66
C SER A 109 -1.72 5.47 -11.13
N ASP A 110 -0.81 5.61 -10.17
CA ASP A 110 0.64 5.54 -10.37
C ASP A 110 1.05 4.24 -11.09
N LEU A 111 0.57 3.08 -10.61
CA LEU A 111 0.81 1.78 -11.20
C LEU A 111 0.30 1.69 -12.64
N LYS A 112 -0.90 2.23 -12.92
CA LYS A 112 -1.47 2.26 -14.27
C LYS A 112 -0.62 3.11 -15.20
N SER A 113 -0.20 4.30 -14.76
CA SER A 113 0.64 5.18 -15.57
C SER A 113 2.00 4.56 -15.90
N GLN A 114 2.63 3.89 -14.92
CA GLN A 114 3.91 3.22 -15.12
C GLN A 114 3.78 2.04 -16.09
N TYR A 115 2.73 1.24 -15.96
CA TYR A 115 2.45 0.12 -16.87
C TYR A 115 2.23 0.60 -18.30
N LEU A 116 1.37 1.61 -18.49
CA LEU A 116 1.06 2.16 -19.82
C LEU A 116 2.30 2.76 -20.49
N SER A 117 3.15 3.46 -19.73
CA SER A 117 4.42 3.99 -20.24
C SER A 117 5.35 2.89 -20.76
N LYS A 118 5.57 1.83 -19.97
CA LYS A 118 6.37 0.66 -20.38
C LYS A 118 5.82 0.01 -21.65
N TYR A 119 4.50 -0.17 -21.70
CA TYR A 119 3.83 -0.78 -22.85
C TYR A 119 3.95 0.08 -24.11
N GLN A 120 3.80 1.41 -24.00
CA GLN A 120 4.02 2.33 -25.12
C GLN A 120 5.46 2.29 -25.64
N LEU A 121 6.44 2.21 -24.73
CA LEU A 121 7.85 2.08 -25.09
C LEU A 121 8.11 0.79 -25.85
N GLN A 122 7.56 -0.33 -25.35
CA GLN A 122 7.68 -1.64 -25.97
C GLN A 122 7.01 -1.70 -27.35
N ARG A 123 5.85 -1.05 -27.51
CA ARG A 123 5.19 -0.95 -28.83
C ARG A 123 5.99 -0.16 -29.86
N ARG A 124 6.80 0.81 -29.41
CA ARG A 124 7.72 1.59 -30.27
C ARG A 124 9.05 0.90 -30.48
N LEU A 125 9.29 -0.23 -29.81
CA LEU A 125 10.54 -0.96 -29.92
C LEU A 125 10.59 -1.60 -31.31
N TYR A 126 11.38 -0.97 -32.16
CA TYR A 126 11.72 -1.45 -33.49
C TYR A 126 13.23 -1.61 -33.55
N THR A 127 13.69 -2.81 -33.88
CA THR A 127 15.09 -3.11 -34.11
C THR A 127 15.30 -3.28 -35.61
N PRO A 128 15.91 -2.30 -36.32
CA PRO A 128 16.22 -2.48 -37.72
C PRO A 128 17.22 -3.63 -37.89
N VAL A 129 16.91 -4.56 -38.80
CA VAL A 129 17.89 -5.54 -39.27
C VAL A 129 18.69 -4.87 -40.38
N LEU A 130 19.96 -4.55 -40.11
CA LEU A 130 20.86 -3.94 -41.08
C LEU A 130 21.77 -5.01 -41.68
N THR A 131 21.88 -5.06 -43.01
CA THR A 131 22.87 -5.92 -43.67
C THR A 131 24.26 -5.29 -43.62
N GLN A 132 25.32 -6.10 -43.75
CA GLN A 132 26.71 -5.62 -43.70
C GLN A 132 26.95 -4.50 -44.72
N GLU A 133 26.49 -4.67 -45.95
CA GLU A 133 26.53 -3.65 -47.01
C GLU A 133 25.82 -2.33 -46.64
N GLN A 134 24.70 -2.37 -45.90
CA GLN A 134 23.97 -1.18 -45.46
C GLN A 134 24.74 -0.44 -44.35
N LEU A 135 25.42 -1.18 -43.46
CA LEU A 135 26.32 -0.60 -42.45
C LEU A 135 27.51 0.08 -43.12
N LEU A 136 28.15 -0.57 -44.10
CA LEU A 136 29.29 0.00 -44.83
C LEU A 136 28.88 1.25 -45.64
N ARG A 137 27.68 1.26 -46.25
CA ARG A 137 27.12 2.45 -46.91
C ARG A 137 26.84 3.60 -45.94
N GLY A 138 26.56 3.31 -44.68
CA GLY A 138 26.38 4.29 -43.61
C GLY A 138 27.67 4.92 -43.08
N GLY A 139 28.84 4.56 -43.65
CA GLY A 139 30.14 5.08 -43.23
C GLY A 139 30.77 4.38 -42.04
N TYR A 140 30.21 3.22 -41.63
CA TYR A 140 30.85 2.37 -40.62
C TYR A 140 31.95 1.53 -41.28
N ASN A 141 33.15 1.54 -40.70
CA ASN A 141 34.28 0.81 -41.27
C ASN A 141 34.18 -0.69 -40.99
N ASN A 142 34.55 -1.50 -41.99
CA ASN A 142 34.77 -2.93 -41.80
C ASN A 142 36.12 -3.13 -41.09
N TYR A 143 36.13 -3.79 -39.94
CA TYR A 143 37.35 -4.08 -39.18
C TYR A 143 37.83 -5.54 -39.34
N ASN A 144 37.33 -6.25 -40.36
CA ASN A 144 37.83 -7.57 -40.73
C ASN A 144 39.08 -7.50 -41.59
#